data_AF-A0A371XI50-F1
#
_entry.id   AF-A0A371XI50-F1
#
_cell.length_a   1.000
_cell.length_b   1.000
_cell.length_c   1.000
_cell.angle_alpha   90.00
_cell.angle_beta   90.00
_cell.angle_gamma   90.00
#
_symmetry.space_group_name_H-M   'P 1'
#
loop_
_entity.id
_entity.type
_entity.pdbx_description
1 polymer ?
#
loop_
_entity_poly.entity_id
_entity_poly.type
_entity_poly.pdbx_seq_one_letter_code
_entity_poly.pdbx_strand_id
1 'polypeptide(L)'
;MVRGSKPGNTGKSAPQMPEQPDPRDQELERRRRELDASLASRRTEEQASEQAAKSSSVSGFGNALKLSSEFIAGVVVGAGLGWLIDSWAGTSPWGLIVFLLLGFGAGVLNVMRSAGLVANAGIRQPDETGKPE
;
A
#
# COMPACT_ATOMS: atom_id res chain seq x y z
N MET A 1 -44.27 11.93 64.65
CA MET A 1 -43.87 12.71 63.47
C MET A 1 -43.68 11.76 62.28
N VAL A 2 -44.31 12.13 61.15
CA VAL A 2 -44.08 11.71 59.74
C VAL A 2 -44.48 10.29 59.29
N ARG A 3 -45.53 10.29 58.46
CA ARG A 3 -46.07 9.24 57.58
C ARG A 3 -45.19 9.11 56.33
N GLY A 4 -45.00 7.88 55.83
CA GLY A 4 -44.34 7.60 54.55
C GLY A 4 -45.00 6.43 53.83
N SER A 5 -46.23 6.63 53.36
CA SER A 5 -46.88 5.75 52.38
C SER A 5 -46.30 6.04 50.99
N LYS A 6 -45.82 5.04 50.26
CA LYS A 6 -45.66 5.15 48.80
C LYS A 6 -46.41 3.99 48.13
N PRO A 7 -47.48 4.29 47.35
CA PRO A 7 -48.34 3.28 46.79
C PRO A 7 -47.76 2.70 45.50
N GLY A 8 -48.16 1.46 45.20
CA GLY A 8 -47.85 0.79 43.95
C GLY A 8 -48.44 1.54 42.75
N ASN A 9 -47.71 1.51 41.64
CA ASN A 9 -48.20 2.02 40.37
C ASN A 9 -48.64 0.84 39.50
N THR A 10 -49.88 0.42 39.69
CA THR A 10 -50.65 -0.33 38.69
C THR A 10 -51.27 0.68 37.73
N GLY A 11 -50.61 0.91 36.59
CA GLY A 11 -51.14 1.68 35.48
C GLY A 11 -50.99 0.87 34.20
N LYS A 12 -51.93 -0.05 33.96
CA LYS A 12 -52.86 0.00 32.83
C LYS A 12 -52.19 -0.07 31.45
N SER A 13 -52.20 -1.28 30.90
CA SER A 13 -52.41 -1.53 29.48
C SER A 13 -53.62 -0.70 29.01
N ALA A 14 -53.36 0.35 28.25
CA ALA A 14 -54.36 1.11 27.50
C ALA A 14 -54.36 0.64 26.02
N PRO A 15 -55.47 0.83 25.29
CA PRO A 15 -55.65 0.27 23.94
C PRO A 15 -54.64 0.86 22.96
N GLN A 16 -54.06 0.01 22.10
CA GLN A 16 -53.21 0.42 20.98
C GLN A 16 -54.02 1.32 20.03
N MET A 17 -53.91 2.64 20.21
CA MET A 17 -54.23 3.60 19.16
C MET A 17 -53.04 3.66 18.21
N PRO A 18 -53.22 3.82 16.89
CA PRO A 18 -52.11 4.08 15.99
C PRO A 18 -51.54 5.45 16.38
N GLU A 19 -50.50 5.42 17.21
CA GLU A 19 -49.76 6.59 17.65
C GLU A 19 -49.11 7.18 16.39
N GLN A 20 -49.70 8.26 15.87
CA GLN A 20 -49.08 9.01 14.79
C GLN A 20 -47.75 9.52 15.35
N PRO A 21 -46.61 9.16 14.72
CA PRO A 21 -45.30 9.47 15.28
C PRO A 21 -45.17 10.99 15.47
N ASP A 22 -44.77 11.41 16.67
CA ASP A 22 -44.57 12.83 16.99
C ASP A 22 -43.68 13.45 15.90
N PRO A 23 -44.04 14.61 15.32
CA PRO A 23 -43.22 15.27 14.31
C PRO A 23 -41.75 15.47 14.73
N ARG A 24 -41.47 15.53 16.04
CA ARG A 24 -40.10 15.55 16.58
C ARG A 24 -39.34 14.24 16.38
N ASP A 25 -40.01 13.10 16.54
CA ASP A 25 -39.39 11.79 16.36
C ASP A 25 -39.07 11.54 14.87
N GLN A 26 -39.94 12.01 13.97
CA GLN A 26 -39.71 11.97 12.53
C GLN A 26 -38.50 12.83 12.11
N GLU A 27 -38.32 14.00 12.72
CA GLU A 27 -37.16 14.88 12.52
C GLU A 27 -35.86 14.21 13.00
N LEU A 28 -35.88 13.54 14.16
CA LEU A 28 -34.74 12.80 14.70
C LEU A 28 -34.37 11.59 13.82
N GLU A 29 -35.36 10.87 13.32
CA GLU A 29 -35.14 9.77 12.37
C GLU A 29 -34.53 10.25 11.06
N ARG A 30 -34.97 11.40 10.53
CA ARG A 30 -34.35 12.02 9.35
C ARG A 30 -32.88 12.35 9.60
N ARG A 31 -32.58 13.03 10.72
CA ARG A 31 -31.20 13.39 11.08
C ARG A 31 -30.32 12.16 11.27
N ARG A 32 -30.83 11.10 11.92
CA ARG A 32 -30.10 9.83 12.03
C ARG A 32 -29.76 9.24 10.68
N ARG A 33 -30.73 9.18 9.75
CA ARG A 33 -30.48 8.67 8.39
C ARG A 33 -29.44 9.51 7.65
N GLU A 34 -29.47 10.84 7.79
CA GLU A 34 -28.46 11.73 7.19
C GLU A 34 -27.06 11.51 7.78
N LEU A 35 -26.97 11.31 9.10
CA LEU A 35 -25.73 11.00 9.80
C LEU A 35 -25.19 9.63 9.39
N ASP A 36 -26.05 8.61 9.33
CA ASP A 36 -25.69 7.25 8.89
C ASP A 36 -25.21 7.26 7.44
N ALA A 37 -25.87 8.01 6.56
CA ALA A 37 -25.44 8.18 5.17
C ALA A 37 -24.06 8.87 5.11
N SER A 38 -23.84 9.91 5.89
CA SER A 38 -22.56 10.63 5.95
C SER A 38 -21.42 9.75 6.51
N LEU A 39 -21.72 8.91 7.51
CA LEU A 39 -20.77 7.96 8.09
C LEU A 39 -20.46 6.80 7.14
N ALA A 40 -21.45 6.29 6.41
CA ALA A 40 -21.26 5.26 5.40
C ALA A 40 -20.33 5.74 4.27
N SER A 41 -20.51 6.98 3.81
CA SER A 41 -19.64 7.60 2.81
C SER A 41 -18.20 7.70 3.31
N ARG A 42 -17.99 8.24 4.52
CA ARG A 42 -16.66 8.39 5.12
C ARG A 42 -15.97 7.06 5.41
N ARG A 43 -16.70 6.05 5.90
CA ARG A 43 -16.15 4.69 6.10
C ARG A 43 -15.70 4.06 4.80
N THR A 44 -16.43 4.27 3.71
CA THR A 44 -16.07 3.72 2.41
C THR A 44 -14.79 4.37 1.89
N GLU A 45 -14.65 5.69 2.05
CA GLU A 45 -13.44 6.43 1.69
C GLU A 45 -12.24 6.05 2.57
N GLU A 46 -12.40 5.94 3.89
CA GLU A 46 -11.34 5.49 4.80
C GLU A 46 -10.92 4.05 4.52
N GLN A 47 -11.87 3.13 4.32
CA GLN A 47 -11.56 1.74 3.99
C GLN A 47 -10.84 1.60 2.65
N ALA A 48 -11.28 2.33 1.62
CA ALA A 48 -10.60 2.35 0.32
C ALA A 48 -9.17 2.93 0.45
N SER A 49 -8.99 3.97 1.27
CA SER A 49 -7.70 4.59 1.55
C SER A 49 -6.77 3.64 2.32
N GLU A 50 -7.27 2.94 3.34
CA GLU A 50 -6.52 1.94 4.10
C GLU A 50 -6.16 0.72 3.24
N GLN A 51 -7.07 0.25 2.38
CA GLN A 51 -6.77 -0.85 1.45
C GLN A 51 -5.74 -0.45 0.39
N ALA A 52 -5.79 0.79 -0.12
CA ALA A 52 -4.77 1.33 -1.02
C ALA A 52 -3.41 1.51 -0.32
N ALA A 53 -3.40 1.92 0.95
CA ALA A 53 -2.18 2.02 1.77
C ALA A 53 -1.59 0.63 2.08
N LYS A 54 -2.43 -0.37 2.35
CA LYS A 54 -1.98 -1.77 2.54
C LYS A 54 -1.47 -2.40 1.24
N SER A 55 -2.15 -2.19 0.11
CA SER A 55 -1.71 -2.74 -1.17
C SER A 55 -0.42 -2.09 -1.66
N SER A 56 -0.27 -0.78 -1.48
CA SER A 56 0.98 -0.07 -1.80
C SER A 56 2.16 -0.47 -0.91
N SER A 57 1.93 -0.69 0.40
CA SER A 57 2.99 -1.16 1.31
C SER A 57 3.42 -2.60 1.02
N VAL A 58 2.49 -3.51 0.72
CA VAL A 58 2.80 -4.89 0.29
C VAL A 58 3.55 -4.90 -1.05
N SER A 59 3.12 -4.06 -2.00
CA SER A 59 3.80 -3.89 -3.30
C SER A 59 5.22 -3.31 -3.14
N GLY A 60 5.38 -2.28 -2.31
CA GLY A 60 6.67 -1.65 -2.03
C GLY A 60 7.66 -2.61 -1.38
N PHE A 61 7.19 -3.46 -0.45
CA PHE A 61 8.02 -4.49 0.18
C PHE A 61 8.45 -5.57 -0.81
N GLY A 62 7.54 -6.05 -1.65
CA GLY A 62 7.86 -7.02 -2.71
C GLY A 62 8.89 -6.48 -3.71
N ASN A 63 8.79 -5.20 -4.07
CA ASN A 63 9.75 -4.57 -4.96
C ASN A 63 11.12 -4.39 -4.29
N ALA A 64 11.16 -3.98 -3.01
CA ALA A 64 12.41 -3.87 -2.25
C ALA A 64 13.13 -5.21 -2.07
N LEU A 65 12.39 -6.30 -1.84
CA LEU A 65 12.93 -7.65 -1.76
C LEU A 65 13.52 -8.13 -3.10
N LYS A 66 12.82 -7.89 -4.21
CA LYS A 66 13.34 -8.21 -5.54
C LYS A 66 14.65 -7.46 -5.82
N LEU A 67 14.65 -6.16 -5.52
CA LEU A 67 15.81 -5.30 -5.79
C LEU A 67 17.03 -5.68 -4.94
N SER A 68 16.80 -6.00 -3.66
CA SER A 68 17.87 -6.50 -2.78
C SER A 68 18.36 -7.87 -3.22
N SER A 69 17.47 -8.77 -3.66
CA SER A 69 17.87 -10.09 -4.17
C SER A 69 18.69 -9.98 -5.46
N GLU A 70 18.32 -9.12 -6.40
CA GLU A 70 19.09 -8.92 -7.65
C GLU A 70 20.46 -8.31 -7.35
N PHE A 71 20.53 -7.36 -6.41
CA PHE A 71 21.79 -6.77 -5.97
C PHE A 71 22.72 -7.81 -5.33
N ILE A 72 22.21 -8.57 -4.36
CA ILE A 72 22.97 -9.61 -3.65
C ILE A 72 23.43 -10.70 -4.62
N ALA A 73 22.57 -11.12 -5.56
CA ALA A 73 22.93 -12.10 -6.57
C ALA A 73 24.12 -11.61 -7.42
N GLY A 74 24.11 -10.36 -7.89
CA GLY A 74 25.23 -9.77 -8.64
C GLY A 74 26.53 -9.72 -7.84
N VAL A 75 26.46 -9.35 -6.57
CA VAL A 75 27.64 -9.31 -5.66
C VAL A 75 28.19 -10.70 -5.40
N VAL A 76 27.33 -11.69 -5.10
CA VAL A 76 27.75 -13.07 -4.84
C VAL A 76 28.37 -13.71 -6.09
N VAL A 77 27.78 -13.49 -7.27
CA VAL A 77 28.34 -13.97 -8.54
C VAL A 77 29.69 -13.31 -8.83
N GLY A 78 29.80 -11.98 -8.66
CA GLY A 78 31.07 -11.26 -8.83
C GLY A 78 32.15 -11.74 -7.86
N ALA A 79 31.82 -11.87 -6.58
CA ALA A 79 32.75 -12.38 -5.57
C ALA A 79 33.18 -13.83 -5.84
N GLY A 80 32.24 -14.71 -6.24
CA GLY A 80 32.52 -16.10 -6.57
C GLY A 80 33.44 -16.24 -7.79
N LEU A 81 33.19 -15.48 -8.86
CA LEU A 81 34.04 -15.45 -10.05
C LEU A 81 35.42 -14.85 -9.74
N GLY A 82 35.47 -13.75 -8.99
CA GLY A 82 36.71 -13.11 -8.59
C GLY A 82 37.59 -14.03 -7.72
N TRP A 83 36.98 -14.75 -6.78
CA TRP A 83 37.69 -15.73 -5.95
C TRP A 83 38.22 -16.92 -6.74
N LEU A 84 37.43 -17.45 -7.68
CA LEU A 84 37.86 -18.55 -8.55
C LEU A 84 39.06 -18.14 -9.41
N ILE A 85 39.04 -16.93 -9.97
CA ILE A 85 40.13 -16.37 -10.77
C ILE A 85 41.38 -16.16 -9.93
N ASP A 86 41.27 -15.53 -8.75
CA ASP A 86 42.41 -15.33 -7.86
C ASP A 86 43.04 -16.67 -7.42
N SER A 87 42.20 -17.69 -7.17
CA SER A 87 42.68 -19.02 -6.78
C SER A 87 43.43 -19.74 -7.91
N TRP A 88 43.09 -19.50 -9.17
CA TRP A 88 43.76 -20.12 -10.32
C TRP A 88 45.00 -19.35 -10.77
N ALA A 89 44.94 -18.02 -10.74
CA ALA A 89 46.03 -17.16 -11.17
C ALA A 89 47.15 -17.06 -10.12
N GLY A 90 46.90 -17.48 -8.87
CA GLY A 90 47.84 -17.32 -7.75
C GLY A 90 48.14 -15.86 -7.43
N THR A 91 47.34 -14.95 -7.97
CA THR A 91 47.46 -13.51 -7.78
C THR A 91 46.85 -13.14 -6.44
N SER A 92 47.53 -12.25 -5.68
CA SER A 92 46.93 -11.45 -4.59
C SER A 92 45.56 -10.89 -5.03
N PRO A 93 44.60 -10.59 -4.13
CA PRO A 93 43.15 -10.66 -4.36
C PRO A 93 42.57 -9.61 -5.34
N TRP A 94 43.18 -9.49 -6.50
CA TRP A 94 42.98 -8.48 -7.52
C TRP A 94 41.76 -8.83 -8.37
N GLY A 95 41.59 -10.12 -8.70
CA GLY A 95 40.40 -10.63 -9.36
C GLY A 95 39.17 -10.40 -8.49
N LEU A 96 39.26 -10.68 -7.19
CA LEU A 96 38.19 -10.39 -6.24
C LEU A 96 37.89 -8.90 -6.16
N ILE A 97 38.89 -8.01 -6.06
CA ILE A 97 38.66 -6.56 -6.01
C ILE A 97 37.97 -6.06 -7.30
N VAL A 98 38.47 -6.45 -8.48
CA VAL A 98 37.92 -5.99 -9.76
C VAL A 98 36.50 -6.51 -9.97
N PHE A 99 36.25 -7.81 -9.76
CA PHE A 99 34.92 -8.39 -9.95
C PHE A 99 33.93 -7.96 -8.86
N LEU A 100 34.39 -7.66 -7.64
CA LEU A 100 33.55 -7.08 -6.61
C LEU A 100 33.12 -5.66 -6.99
N LEU A 101 34.05 -4.82 -7.46
CA LEU A 101 33.72 -3.47 -7.93
C LEU A 101 32.79 -3.50 -9.15
N LEU A 102 33.03 -4.43 -10.08
CA LEU A 102 32.19 -4.61 -11.26
C LEU A 102 30.79 -5.11 -10.89
N GLY A 103 30.69 -6.12 -10.01
CA GLY A 103 29.42 -6.65 -9.52
C GLY A 103 28.64 -5.63 -8.69
N PHE A 104 29.33 -4.84 -7.86
CA PHE A 104 28.75 -3.72 -7.13
C PHE A 104 28.24 -2.63 -8.09
N GLY A 105 29.05 -2.22 -9.07
CA GLY A 105 28.66 -1.24 -10.09
C GLY A 105 27.45 -1.69 -10.91
N ALA A 106 27.43 -2.96 -11.33
CA ALA A 106 26.30 -3.55 -12.03
C ALA A 106 25.03 -3.61 -11.15
N GLY A 107 25.18 -3.95 -9.86
CA GLY A 107 24.09 -3.97 -8.89
C GLY A 107 23.51 -2.58 -8.63
N VAL A 108 24.36 -1.56 -8.45
CA VAL A 108 23.94 -0.15 -8.32
C VAL A 108 23.23 0.32 -9.58
N LEU A 109 23.75 -0.04 -10.76
CA LEU A 109 23.11 0.32 -12.03
C LEU A 109 21.74 -0.35 -12.19
N ASN A 110 21.58 -1.60 -11.74
CA ASN A 110 20.28 -2.29 -11.71
C ASN A 110 19.29 -1.58 -10.79
N VAL A 111 19.73 -1.17 -9.59
CA VAL A 111 18.91 -0.40 -8.63
C VAL A 111 18.50 0.94 -9.21
N MET A 112 19.43 1.69 -9.82
CA MET A 112 19.14 2.98 -10.45
C MET A 112 18.20 2.85 -11.64
N ARG A 113 18.30 1.78 -12.43
CA ARG A 113 17.37 1.46 -13.52
C ARG A 113 15.97 1.17 -12.99
N SER A 114 15.84 0.38 -11.93
CA SER A 114 14.54 0.09 -11.29
C SER A 114 13.94 1.31 -10.58
N ALA A 115 14.77 2.22 -10.10
CA ALA A 115 14.34 3.51 -9.56
C ALA A 115 13.93 4.52 -10.66
N GLY A 116 14.04 4.16 -11.94
CA GLY A 116 13.67 5.02 -13.08
C GLY A 116 14.66 6.16 -13.35
N LEU A 117 15.82 6.18 -12.67
CA LEU A 117 16.84 7.21 -12.83
C LEU A 117 17.67 7.01 -14.11
N VAL A 118 17.65 5.80 -14.67
CA VAL A 118 18.26 5.47 -15.96
C VAL A 118 17.14 5.23 -16.96
N ALA A 119 16.67 6.29 -17.61
CA ALA A 119 15.75 6.19 -18.73
C ALA A 119 16.40 5.33 -19.84
N ASN A 120 15.63 4.39 -20.41
CA ASN A 120 16.07 3.66 -21.59
C ASN A 120 16.31 4.65 -22.72
N ALA A 121 17.57 5.02 -22.95
CA ALA A 121 17.96 5.80 -24.08
C ALA A 121 17.74 4.95 -25.35
N GLY A 122 16.67 5.28 -26.07
CA GLY A 122 16.56 5.06 -27.51
C GLY A 122 16.08 3.69 -27.96
N ILE A 123 14.76 3.57 -28.14
CA ILE A 123 14.22 3.19 -29.45
C ILE A 123 13.14 4.24 -29.77
N ARG A 124 13.58 5.40 -30.24
CA ARG A 124 12.69 6.31 -30.97
C ARG A 124 12.41 5.57 -32.29
N GLN A 125 11.25 4.94 -32.39
CA GLN A 125 10.78 4.41 -33.67
C GLN A 125 10.77 5.58 -34.66
N PRO A 126 11.49 5.49 -35.80
CA PRO A 126 11.31 6.45 -36.87
C PRO A 126 9.88 6.31 -37.36
N ASP A 127 9.15 7.40 -37.31
CA ASP A 127 7.84 7.59 -37.91
C ASP A 127 7.98 7.55 -39.44
N GLU A 128 7.85 6.35 -40.02
CA GLU A 128 7.73 6.13 -41.47
C GLU A 128 6.35 6.56 -42.01
N THR A 129 5.97 7.82 -41.78
CA THR A 129 4.80 8.44 -42.44
C THR A 129 5.23 9.56 -43.37
N GLY A 130 6.08 9.22 -44.34
CA GLY A 130 6.29 10.00 -45.55
C GLY A 130 5.32 9.54 -46.64
N LYS A 131 4.11 10.12 -46.69
CA LYS A 131 3.27 10.07 -47.88
C LYS A 131 3.71 11.20 -48.82
N PRO A 132 4.13 10.92 -50.07
CA PRO A 132 4.30 11.96 -51.07
C PRO A 132 2.91 12.38 -51.60
N GLU A 133 2.67 13.69 -51.63
CA GLU A 133 1.59 14.33 -52.40
C GLU A 133 1.93 14.39 -53.89
#